data_AF-A0A3N5W0L6-F1
#
_entry.id   AF-A0A3N5W0L6-F1
#
_cell.length_a   1.000
_cell.length_b   1.000
_cell.length_c   1.000
_cell.angle_alpha   90.00
_cell.angle_beta   90.00
_cell.angle_gamma   90.00
#
_symmetry.space_group_name_H-M   'P 1'
#
loop_
_entity.id
_entity.type
_entity.pdbx_description
1 polymer ?
#
loop_
_entity_poly.entity_id
_entity_poly.type
_entity_poly.pdbx_seq_one_letter_code
_entity_poly.pdbx_strand_id
1 'polypeptide(L)'
;ATGHADARIAAKVFADDLQSHGARLVHLRSCCLDVAHYNRMIDTVKNKSQVLYITTTRLIQNLLDEFPGEDVHVLIDRQGGRAHYREHLLRSFPGMDLKIVHEDENRSVYEMRSASRMLRLTFEVKGDDRYLPVSLASMVSKYVRELLMECMNDYFVHLDAGLRPTAGYWQDGQRFLKDLRSRLPTLKIDDRQLVRCR
;
A
#
# COMPACT_ATOMS: atom_id res chain seq x y z
N ALA A 1 19.41 -21.44 6.22
CA ALA A 1 18.78 -22.78 6.13
C ALA A 1 17.63 -22.96 7.12
N THR A 2 17.76 -22.53 8.38
CA THR A 2 16.73 -22.62 9.44
C THR A 2 15.45 -21.81 9.16
N GLY A 3 15.56 -20.57 8.69
CA GLY A 3 14.38 -19.71 8.47
C GLY A 3 13.37 -20.21 7.41
N HIS A 4 13.80 -21.04 6.45
CA HIS A 4 12.87 -21.61 5.45
C HIS A 4 12.01 -22.74 6.01
N ALA A 5 12.50 -23.49 7.00
CA ALA A 5 11.72 -24.53 7.66
C ALA A 5 10.63 -23.89 8.55
N ASP A 6 11.01 -22.87 9.31
CA ASP A 6 10.09 -22.14 10.19
C ASP A 6 8.98 -21.44 9.41
N ALA A 7 9.31 -20.82 8.27
CA ALA A 7 8.33 -20.17 7.40
C ALA A 7 7.31 -21.17 6.81
N ARG A 8 7.74 -22.39 6.45
CA ARG A 8 6.83 -23.42 5.95
C ARG A 8 5.88 -23.92 7.03
N ILE A 9 6.38 -24.09 8.25
CA ILE A 9 5.56 -24.49 9.40
C ILE A 9 4.53 -23.39 9.70
N ALA A 10 4.96 -22.13 9.80
CA ALA A 10 4.07 -21.00 10.03
C ALA A 10 3.00 -20.85 8.93
N ALA A 11 3.39 -21.00 7.66
CA ALA A 11 2.46 -20.94 6.54
C ALA A 11 1.41 -22.05 6.60
N LYS A 12 1.81 -23.27 6.96
CA LYS A 12 0.86 -24.38 7.14
C LYS A 12 -0.10 -24.12 8.30
N VAL A 13 0.42 -23.73 9.47
CA VAL A 13 -0.41 -23.40 10.64
C VAL A 13 -1.42 -22.31 10.30
N PHE A 14 -0.99 -21.27 9.58
CA PHE A 14 -1.87 -20.19 9.15
C PHE A 14 -2.96 -20.67 8.16
N ALA A 15 -2.61 -21.51 7.19
CA ALA A 15 -3.57 -22.05 6.24
C ALA A 15 -4.61 -22.96 6.92
N ASP A 16 -4.16 -23.82 7.85
CA ASP A 16 -5.02 -24.72 8.61
C ASP A 16 -5.98 -23.92 9.52
N ASP A 17 -5.50 -22.85 10.17
CA ASP A 17 -6.33 -21.96 11.01
C ASP A 17 -7.37 -21.18 10.18
N LEU A 18 -7.00 -20.67 9.01
CA LEU A 18 -7.97 -20.07 8.08
C LEU A 18 -9.05 -21.09 7.70
N GLN A 19 -8.63 -22.32 7.33
CA GLN A 19 -9.55 -23.36 6.90
C GLN A 19 -10.52 -23.77 8.02
N SER A 20 -10.06 -23.90 9.27
CA SER A 20 -10.94 -24.22 10.41
C SER A 20 -11.98 -23.14 10.68
N HIS A 21 -11.74 -21.90 10.25
CA HIS A 21 -12.66 -20.78 10.34
C HIS A 21 -13.45 -20.51 9.03
N GLY A 22 -13.39 -21.43 8.05
CA GLY A 22 -14.10 -21.30 6.78
C GLY A 22 -13.53 -20.21 5.86
N ALA A 23 -12.30 -19.76 6.09
CA ALA A 23 -11.60 -18.77 5.31
C ALA A 23 -10.47 -19.39 4.47
N ARG A 24 -10.05 -18.68 3.43
CA ARG A 24 -8.85 -19.02 2.65
C ARG A 24 -8.19 -17.75 2.12
N LEU A 25 -6.87 -17.74 2.07
CA LEU A 25 -6.12 -16.69 1.38
C LEU A 25 -6.04 -17.03 -0.11
N VAL A 26 -6.66 -16.20 -0.95
CA VAL A 26 -6.81 -16.49 -2.39
C VAL A 26 -6.07 -15.52 -3.29
N HIS A 27 -5.81 -14.32 -2.77
CA HIS A 27 -5.23 -13.24 -3.53
C HIS A 27 -4.42 -12.33 -2.62
N LEU A 28 -3.25 -11.91 -3.10
CA LEU A 28 -2.43 -10.88 -2.49
C LEU A 28 -1.97 -9.93 -3.59
N ARG A 29 -2.09 -8.63 -3.33
CA ARG A 29 -1.63 -7.60 -4.26
C ARG A 29 -1.08 -6.42 -3.48
N SER A 30 0.08 -5.94 -3.90
CA SER A 30 0.62 -4.65 -3.45
C SER A 30 0.83 -3.76 -4.67
N CYS A 31 0.67 -2.45 -4.49
CA CYS A 31 0.92 -1.46 -5.53
C CYS A 31 2.08 -0.57 -5.08
N CYS A 32 3.24 -0.76 -5.72
CA CYS A 32 4.41 0.07 -5.47
C CYS A 32 4.38 1.28 -6.40
N LEU A 33 4.58 2.47 -5.84
CA LEU A 33 4.79 3.68 -6.61
C LEU A 33 6.28 3.97 -6.61
N ASP A 34 6.93 3.84 -7.76
CA ASP A 34 8.28 4.38 -7.92
C ASP A 34 8.27 5.91 -7.74
N VAL A 35 9.43 6.47 -7.41
CA VAL A 35 9.54 7.90 -7.05
C VAL A 35 9.12 8.81 -8.21
N ALA A 36 9.50 8.48 -9.44
CA ALA A 36 9.15 9.29 -10.60
C ALA A 36 7.64 9.26 -10.85
N HIS A 37 7.01 8.09 -10.74
CA HIS A 37 5.56 7.96 -10.86
C HIS A 37 4.82 8.70 -9.75
N TYR A 38 5.24 8.55 -8.49
CA TYR A 38 4.67 9.30 -7.37
C TYR A 38 4.76 10.81 -7.61
N ASN A 39 5.93 11.30 -8.04
CA ASN A 39 6.16 12.72 -8.30
C ASN A 39 5.23 13.25 -9.41
N ARG A 40 5.04 12.49 -10.50
CA ARG A 40 4.07 12.83 -11.55
C ARG A 40 2.64 12.89 -11.01
N MET A 41 2.24 11.93 -10.17
CA MET A 41 0.90 11.93 -9.58
C MET A 41 0.68 13.15 -8.69
N ILE A 42 1.64 13.49 -7.82
CA ILE A 42 1.57 14.70 -6.99
C ILE A 42 1.50 15.95 -7.87
N ASP A 43 2.27 16.02 -8.94
CA ASP A 43 2.23 17.17 -9.84
C ASP A 43 0.85 17.37 -10.49
N THR A 44 0.13 16.29 -10.76
CA THR A 44 -1.24 16.34 -11.29
C THR A 44 -2.28 16.67 -10.22
N VAL A 45 -2.29 15.96 -9.08
CA VAL A 45 -3.38 16.07 -8.10
C VAL A 45 -3.10 17.05 -6.96
N LYS A 46 -1.87 17.54 -6.85
CA LYS A 46 -1.36 18.49 -5.85
C LYS A 46 -1.68 18.12 -4.39
N ASN A 47 -1.90 16.84 -4.11
CA ASN A 47 -2.30 16.36 -2.78
C ASN A 47 -1.91 14.89 -2.55
N LYS A 48 -1.03 14.63 -1.58
CA LYS A 48 -0.58 13.29 -1.20
C LYS A 48 -1.73 12.37 -0.76
N SER A 49 -2.65 12.86 0.07
CA SER A 49 -3.80 12.07 0.53
C SER A 49 -4.67 11.64 -0.65
N GLN A 50 -4.73 12.44 -1.71
CA GLN A 50 -5.46 12.08 -2.93
C GLN A 50 -4.71 11.03 -3.75
N VAL A 51 -3.37 11.08 -3.85
CA VAL A 51 -2.56 10.02 -4.49
C VAL A 51 -2.77 8.67 -3.80
N LEU A 52 -2.72 8.66 -2.46
CA LEU A 52 -2.97 7.46 -1.66
C LEU A 52 -4.39 6.91 -1.87
N TYR A 53 -5.38 7.81 -1.90
CA TYR A 53 -6.76 7.43 -2.15
C TYR A 53 -6.95 6.81 -3.54
N ILE A 54 -6.41 7.43 -4.59
CA ILE A 54 -6.45 6.91 -5.98
C ILE A 54 -5.81 5.52 -6.07
N THR A 55 -4.69 5.32 -5.39
CA THR A 55 -3.97 4.04 -5.41
C THR A 55 -4.77 2.96 -4.67
N THR A 56 -5.37 3.32 -3.53
CA THR A 56 -6.25 2.43 -2.76
C THR A 56 -7.50 2.05 -3.55
N THR A 57 -8.17 3.00 -4.21
CA THR A 57 -9.37 2.69 -5.01
C THR A 57 -9.04 1.85 -6.24
N ARG A 58 -7.87 2.01 -6.84
CA ARG A 58 -7.39 1.12 -7.90
C ARG A 58 -7.22 -0.32 -7.42
N LEU A 59 -6.70 -0.53 -6.21
CA LEU A 59 -6.62 -1.88 -5.62
C LEU A 59 -8.02 -2.47 -5.38
N ILE A 60 -8.97 -1.65 -4.94
CA ILE A 60 -10.36 -2.08 -4.74
C ILE A 60 -11.02 -2.43 -6.09
N GLN A 61 -10.88 -1.59 -7.12
CA GLN A 61 -11.41 -1.87 -8.46
C GLN A 61 -10.86 -3.18 -9.02
N ASN A 62 -9.54 -3.39 -8.93
CA ASN A 62 -8.93 -4.66 -9.32
C ASN A 62 -9.53 -5.87 -8.59
N LEU A 63 -9.87 -5.73 -7.30
CA LEU A 63 -10.51 -6.79 -6.53
C LEU A 63 -11.94 -7.06 -7.04
N LEU A 64 -12.71 -6.00 -7.35
CA LEU A 64 -14.06 -6.14 -7.90
C LEU A 64 -14.08 -6.78 -9.29
N ASP A 65 -13.04 -6.53 -10.09
CA ASP A 65 -12.86 -7.14 -11.42
C ASP A 65 -12.46 -8.62 -11.31
N GLU A 66 -11.61 -8.97 -10.35
CA GLU A 66 -11.17 -10.35 -10.08
C GLU A 66 -12.31 -11.24 -9.55
N PHE A 67 -13.22 -10.66 -8.75
CA PHE A 67 -14.35 -11.36 -8.12
C PHE A 67 -15.68 -10.76 -8.61
N PRO A 68 -16.09 -11.04 -9.86
CA PRO A 68 -17.31 -10.47 -10.42
C PRO A 68 -18.57 -11.09 -9.79
N GLY A 69 -19.53 -10.24 -9.44
CA GLY A 69 -20.82 -10.67 -8.87
C GLY A 69 -20.79 -11.09 -7.40
N GLU A 70 -19.60 -11.14 -6.79
CA GLU A 70 -19.45 -11.40 -5.36
C GLU A 70 -19.72 -10.14 -4.54
N ASP A 71 -20.33 -10.34 -3.36
CA ASP A 71 -20.39 -9.31 -2.33
C ASP A 71 -19.00 -9.15 -1.69
N VAL A 72 -18.52 -7.91 -1.61
CA VAL A 72 -17.15 -7.62 -1.17
C VAL A 72 -17.16 -6.71 0.04
N HIS A 73 -16.48 -7.13 1.11
CA HIS A 73 -16.19 -6.27 2.25
C HIS A 73 -14.69 -5.91 2.26
N VAL A 74 -14.40 -4.62 2.12
CA VAL A 74 -13.05 -4.07 2.17
C VAL A 74 -12.83 -3.38 3.51
N LEU A 75 -11.80 -3.82 4.22
CA LEU A 75 -11.30 -3.22 5.45
C LEU A 75 -10.03 -2.41 5.13
N ILE A 76 -9.97 -1.16 5.56
CA ILE A 76 -8.94 -0.19 5.17
C ILE A 76 -8.41 0.47 6.44
N ASP A 77 -7.11 0.31 6.71
CA ASP A 77 -6.45 1.16 7.70
C ASP A 77 -6.45 2.60 7.20
N ARG A 78 -6.95 3.51 8.04
CA ARG A 78 -7.25 4.87 7.62
C ARG A 78 -5.96 5.65 7.32
N GLN A 79 -5.83 6.07 6.07
CA GLN A 79 -4.69 6.83 5.60
C GLN A 79 -4.93 8.34 5.70
N GLY A 80 -4.11 9.03 6.50
CA GLY A 80 -4.20 10.48 6.69
C GLY A 80 -5.39 10.90 7.55
N GLY A 81 -5.72 12.20 7.53
CA GLY A 81 -6.78 12.79 8.37
C GLY A 81 -8.19 12.75 7.79
N ARG A 82 -8.42 12.05 6.66
CA ARG A 82 -9.74 12.02 6.03
C ARG A 82 -10.69 11.14 6.86
N ALA A 83 -11.79 11.69 7.34
CA ALA A 83 -12.84 10.93 8.03
C ALA A 83 -14.08 10.67 7.15
N HIS A 84 -14.32 11.53 6.14
CA HIS A 84 -15.50 11.46 5.27
C HIS A 84 -15.10 11.06 3.85
N TYR A 85 -15.73 10.02 3.31
CA TYR A 85 -15.37 9.42 2.02
C TYR A 85 -16.50 9.42 0.98
N ARG A 86 -17.73 9.82 1.35
CA ARG A 86 -18.92 9.76 0.47
C ARG A 86 -18.68 10.25 -0.95
N GLU A 87 -18.25 11.49 -1.12
CA GLU A 87 -18.06 12.10 -2.45
C GLU A 87 -16.93 11.42 -3.24
N HIS A 88 -15.90 10.97 -2.55
CA HIS A 88 -14.79 10.27 -3.18
C HIS A 88 -15.20 8.88 -3.66
N LEU A 89 -16.01 8.18 -2.86
CA LEU A 89 -16.54 6.87 -3.19
C LEU A 89 -17.51 6.94 -4.37
N LEU A 90 -18.46 7.88 -4.36
CA LEU A 90 -19.37 8.09 -5.49
C LEU A 90 -18.64 8.41 -6.79
N ARG A 91 -17.52 9.16 -6.72
CA ARG A 91 -16.65 9.41 -7.88
C ARG A 91 -15.87 8.17 -8.34
N SER A 92 -15.46 7.31 -7.41
CA SER A 92 -14.60 6.15 -7.70
C SER A 92 -15.39 4.93 -8.18
N PHE A 93 -16.67 4.85 -7.81
CA PHE A 93 -17.58 3.76 -8.14
C PHE A 93 -18.87 4.34 -8.71
N PRO A 94 -18.81 4.95 -9.92
CA PRO A 94 -19.99 5.53 -10.56
C PRO A 94 -21.02 4.42 -10.83
N GLY A 95 -22.30 4.76 -10.64
CA GLY A 95 -23.41 3.81 -10.85
C GLY A 95 -23.71 2.89 -9.67
N MET A 96 -23.12 3.13 -8.50
CA MET A 96 -23.52 2.46 -7.25
C MET A 96 -24.23 3.44 -6.31
N ASP A 97 -25.31 2.99 -5.70
CA ASP A 97 -26.01 3.72 -4.65
C ASP A 97 -25.25 3.61 -3.33
N LEU A 98 -24.98 4.74 -2.68
CA LEU A 98 -24.20 4.79 -1.44
C LEU A 98 -25.10 5.07 -0.22
N LYS A 99 -24.98 4.22 0.78
CA LYS A 99 -25.51 4.39 2.14
C LYS A 99 -24.36 4.59 3.13
N ILE A 100 -24.44 5.65 3.93
CA ILE A 100 -23.57 5.81 5.11
C ILE A 100 -24.15 4.93 6.22
N VAL A 101 -23.39 3.93 6.66
CA VAL A 101 -23.81 3.01 7.73
C VAL A 101 -23.37 3.54 9.09
N HIS A 102 -22.15 4.09 9.16
CA HIS A 102 -21.56 4.65 10.38
C HIS A 102 -20.50 5.67 10.01
N GLU A 103 -20.36 6.76 10.77
CA GLU A 103 -19.29 7.74 10.57
C GLU A 103 -18.97 8.46 11.88
N ASP A 104 -17.74 8.27 12.37
CA ASP A 104 -17.19 9.00 13.51
C ASP A 104 -15.69 9.30 13.31
N GLU A 105 -15.04 9.85 14.34
CA GLU A 105 -13.63 10.25 14.29
C GLU A 105 -12.65 9.09 14.10
N ASN A 106 -13.05 7.84 14.37
CA ASN A 106 -12.18 6.67 14.34
C ASN A 106 -12.57 5.67 13.24
N ARG A 107 -13.83 5.68 12.80
CA ARG A 107 -14.38 4.67 11.90
C ARG A 107 -15.46 5.24 10.98
N SER A 108 -15.35 4.91 9.70
CA SER A 108 -16.35 5.26 8.67
C SER A 108 -16.71 4.02 7.86
N VAL A 109 -18.00 3.69 7.84
CA VAL A 109 -18.55 2.51 7.17
C VAL A 109 -19.56 2.93 6.12
N TYR A 110 -19.34 2.50 4.89
CA TYR A 110 -20.21 2.75 3.76
C TYR A 110 -20.65 1.43 3.14
N GLU A 111 -21.89 1.36 2.71
CA GLU A 111 -22.39 0.31 1.83
C GLU A 111 -22.73 0.93 0.48
N MET A 112 -22.17 0.35 -0.57
CA MET A 112 -22.44 0.71 -1.95
C MET A 112 -23.12 -0.46 -2.63
N ARG A 113 -24.18 -0.23 -3.39
CA ARG A 113 -24.93 -1.30 -4.07
C ARG A 113 -25.07 -1.00 -5.56
N SER A 114 -24.89 -2.03 -6.38
CA SER A 114 -25.30 -2.04 -7.78
C SER A 114 -26.38 -3.11 -7.98
N ALA A 115 -26.84 -3.28 -9.22
CA ALA A 115 -27.76 -4.36 -9.56
C ALA A 115 -27.17 -5.77 -9.35
N SER A 116 -25.83 -5.91 -9.30
CA SER A 116 -25.15 -7.21 -9.33
C SER A 116 -24.33 -7.54 -8.09
N ARG A 117 -24.09 -6.59 -7.17
CA ARG A 117 -23.30 -6.82 -5.96
C ARG A 117 -23.49 -5.75 -4.88
N MET A 118 -23.10 -6.08 -3.66
CA MET A 118 -22.89 -5.16 -2.55
C MET A 118 -21.39 -5.01 -2.24
N LEU A 119 -20.94 -3.76 -2.09
CA LEU A 119 -19.61 -3.38 -1.65
C LEU A 119 -19.70 -2.69 -0.30
N ARG A 120 -19.16 -3.30 0.75
CA ARG A 120 -19.00 -2.67 2.06
C ARG A 120 -17.57 -2.17 2.21
N LEU A 121 -17.41 -0.91 2.60
CA LEU A 121 -16.11 -0.28 2.82
C LEU A 121 -16.03 0.19 4.27
N THR A 122 -14.99 -0.22 4.99
CA THR A 122 -14.73 0.21 6.36
C THR A 122 -13.35 0.86 6.43
N PHE A 123 -13.32 2.15 6.74
CA PHE A 123 -12.11 2.91 7.03
C PHE A 123 -11.98 3.02 8.54
N GLU A 124 -10.91 2.49 9.13
CA GLU A 124 -10.73 2.50 10.59
C GLU A 124 -9.29 2.83 10.97
N VAL A 125 -9.12 3.64 12.01
CA VAL A 125 -7.80 3.97 12.57
C VAL A 125 -7.19 2.73 13.21
N LYS A 126 -5.92 2.44 12.88
CA LYS A 126 -5.19 1.26 13.36
C LYS A 126 -5.93 -0.03 12.97
N GLY A 127 -6.35 -0.08 11.71
CA GLY A 127 -7.05 -1.24 11.18
C GLY A 127 -6.16 -2.49 11.18
N ASP A 128 -4.84 -2.32 11.08
CA ASP A 128 -3.85 -3.42 11.08
C ASP A 128 -3.71 -4.09 12.45
N ASP A 129 -4.01 -3.41 13.55
CA ASP A 129 -4.06 -3.98 14.90
C ASP A 129 -5.36 -4.77 15.15
N ARG A 130 -6.37 -4.64 14.27
CA ARG A 130 -7.74 -5.13 14.50
C ARG A 130 -8.16 -6.23 13.55
N TYR A 131 -7.69 -6.16 12.31
CA TYR A 131 -8.20 -6.97 11.21
C TYR A 131 -7.07 -7.73 10.52
N LEU A 132 -7.16 -9.05 10.52
CA LEU A 132 -6.19 -9.93 9.85
C LEU A 132 -5.90 -9.52 8.38
N PRO A 133 -6.91 -9.23 7.51
CA PRO A 133 -6.62 -8.82 6.13
C PRO A 133 -5.83 -7.51 6.03
N VAL A 134 -6.07 -6.57 6.95
CA VAL A 134 -5.39 -5.28 6.98
C VAL A 134 -3.95 -5.44 7.47
N SER A 135 -3.77 -6.26 8.51
CA SER A 135 -2.44 -6.64 9.02
C SER A 135 -1.60 -7.32 7.93
N LEU A 136 -2.19 -8.28 7.20
CA LEU A 136 -1.53 -8.98 6.12
C LEU A 136 -1.14 -8.03 4.98
N ALA A 137 -2.04 -7.13 4.56
CA ALA A 137 -1.73 -6.11 3.56
C ALA A 137 -0.59 -5.17 3.98
N SER A 138 -0.55 -4.80 5.28
CA SER A 138 0.50 -3.99 5.89
C SER A 138 1.85 -4.71 5.86
N MET A 139 1.89 -5.97 6.28
CA MET A 139 3.09 -6.82 6.26
C MET A 139 3.64 -7.00 4.84
N VAL A 140 2.78 -7.37 3.88
CA VAL A 140 3.18 -7.58 2.49
C VAL A 140 3.76 -6.29 1.89
N SER A 141 3.10 -5.16 2.10
CA SER A 141 3.56 -3.88 1.54
C SER A 141 4.88 -3.41 2.17
N LYS A 142 5.09 -3.62 3.48
CA LYS A 142 6.36 -3.34 4.17
C LYS A 142 7.47 -4.26 3.67
N TYR A 143 7.19 -5.56 3.54
CA TYR A 143 8.16 -6.53 3.03
C TYR A 143 8.63 -6.17 1.61
N VAL A 144 7.70 -5.90 0.69
CA VAL A 144 8.04 -5.48 -0.67
C VAL A 144 8.83 -4.17 -0.67
N ARG A 145 8.49 -3.22 0.22
CA ARG A 145 9.23 -1.97 0.35
C ARG A 145 10.68 -2.21 0.77
N GLU A 146 10.93 -3.06 1.77
CA GLU A 146 12.29 -3.38 2.23
C GLU A 146 13.10 -4.07 1.13
N LEU A 147 12.52 -5.05 0.43
CA LEU A 147 13.18 -5.69 -0.72
C LEU A 147 13.58 -4.68 -1.80
N LEU A 148 12.70 -3.72 -2.13
CA LEU A 148 13.01 -2.69 -3.13
C LEU A 148 14.12 -1.74 -2.65
N MET A 149 14.18 -1.46 -1.34
CA MET A 149 15.26 -0.66 -0.75
C MET A 149 16.60 -1.42 -0.77
N GLU A 150 16.59 -2.72 -0.49
CA GLU A 150 17.76 -3.59 -0.61
C GLU A 150 18.28 -3.60 -2.06
N CYS A 151 17.42 -3.87 -3.04
CA CYS A 151 17.78 -3.83 -4.46
C CYS A 151 18.38 -2.47 -4.89
N MET A 152 17.79 -1.36 -4.42
CA MET A 152 18.32 -0.03 -4.70
C MET A 152 19.70 0.19 -4.06
N ASN A 153 19.87 -0.22 -2.80
CA ASN A 153 21.15 -0.12 -2.10
C ASN A 153 22.22 -0.95 -2.81
N ASP A 154 21.91 -2.21 -3.15
CA ASP A 154 22.84 -3.12 -3.83
C ASP A 154 23.32 -2.53 -5.16
N TYR A 155 22.42 -1.93 -5.94
CA TYR A 155 22.79 -1.26 -7.19
C TYR A 155 23.84 -0.16 -6.96
N PHE A 156 23.64 0.74 -6.00
CA PHE A 156 24.56 1.84 -5.77
C PHE A 156 25.85 1.43 -5.05
N VAL A 157 25.77 0.49 -4.12
CA VAL A 157 26.94 -0.08 -3.42
C VAL A 157 27.83 -0.85 -4.39
N HIS A 158 27.26 -1.49 -5.41
CA HIS A 158 28.04 -2.13 -6.47
C HIS A 158 28.86 -1.12 -7.29
N LEU A 159 28.39 0.12 -7.43
CA LEU A 159 29.14 1.19 -8.11
C LEU A 159 30.25 1.79 -7.22
N ASP A 160 30.06 1.79 -5.90
CA ASP A 160 31.07 2.21 -4.91
C ASP A 160 30.85 1.47 -3.58
N ALA A 161 31.75 0.53 -3.27
CA ALA A 161 31.68 -0.28 -2.05
C ALA A 161 31.82 0.52 -0.74
N GLY A 162 32.31 1.76 -0.80
CA GLY A 162 32.38 2.67 0.35
C GLY A 162 31.14 3.56 0.50
N LEU A 163 30.16 3.47 -0.40
CA LEU A 163 28.86 4.10 -0.22
C LEU A 163 28.07 3.34 0.84
N ARG A 164 27.61 4.04 1.88
CA ARG A 164 26.79 3.43 2.94
C ARG A 164 25.33 3.31 2.47
N PRO A 165 24.65 2.18 2.74
CA PRO A 165 23.25 2.00 2.37
C PRO A 165 22.33 2.98 3.11
N THR A 166 21.10 3.09 2.64
CA THR A 166 20.05 3.94 3.19
C THR A 166 18.80 3.14 3.48
N ALA A 167 18.20 3.42 4.63
CA ALA A 167 16.84 3.01 4.96
C ALA A 167 15.81 3.94 4.30
N GLY A 168 16.21 5.01 3.61
CA GLY A 168 15.32 5.87 2.81
C GLY A 168 14.43 6.81 3.63
N TYR A 169 14.65 6.92 4.94
CA TYR A 169 14.00 7.92 5.80
C TYR A 169 14.54 9.32 5.51
N TRP A 170 13.84 10.37 5.95
CA TRP A 170 14.21 11.74 5.56
C TRP A 170 15.67 12.11 5.84
N GLN A 171 16.12 11.99 7.09
CA GLN A 171 17.49 12.37 7.48
C GLN A 171 18.55 11.45 6.84
N ASP A 172 18.27 10.15 6.88
CA ASP A 172 19.13 9.08 6.36
C ASP A 172 19.26 9.12 4.83
N GLY A 173 18.18 9.37 4.12
CA GLY A 173 18.13 9.58 2.68
C GLY A 173 18.84 10.85 2.22
N GLN A 174 18.72 11.96 2.96
CA GLN A 174 19.49 13.19 2.65
C GLN A 174 21.00 12.97 2.78
N ARG A 175 21.44 12.21 3.80
CA ARG A 175 22.83 11.77 3.90
C ARG A 175 23.22 10.93 2.68
N PHE A 176 22.42 9.92 2.34
CA PHE A 176 22.71 9.05 1.19
C PHE A 176 22.87 9.84 -0.11
N LEU A 177 21.98 10.79 -0.40
CA LEU A 177 22.06 11.63 -1.61
C LEU A 177 23.34 12.49 -1.62
N LYS A 178 23.76 13.01 -0.46
CA LYS A 178 25.01 13.76 -0.33
C LYS A 178 26.22 12.86 -0.60
N ASP A 179 26.25 11.67 0.00
CA ASP A 179 27.32 10.70 -0.17
C ASP A 179 27.37 10.23 -1.64
N LEU A 180 26.22 9.94 -2.26
CA LEU A 180 26.11 9.56 -3.67
C LEU A 180 26.72 10.62 -4.60
N ARG A 181 26.35 11.90 -4.42
CA ARG A 181 26.87 13.01 -5.25
C ARG A 181 28.35 13.25 -5.05
N SER A 182 28.85 13.08 -3.82
CA SER A 182 30.27 13.28 -3.50
C SER A 182 31.14 12.15 -4.02
N ARG A 183 30.65 10.92 -3.96
CA ARG A 183 31.45 9.71 -4.26
C ARG A 183 31.33 9.28 -5.72
N LEU A 184 30.17 9.51 -6.34
CA LEU A 184 29.91 9.19 -7.74
C LEU A 184 29.54 10.46 -8.54
N PRO A 185 30.44 11.47 -8.65
CA PRO A 185 30.12 12.76 -9.28
C PRO A 185 29.82 12.68 -10.78
N THR A 186 30.27 11.62 -11.45
CA THR A 186 30.01 11.37 -12.88
C THR A 186 28.67 10.66 -13.13
N LEU A 187 28.07 10.07 -12.08
CA LEU A 187 26.78 9.40 -12.17
C LEU A 187 25.66 10.44 -12.27
N LYS A 188 25.14 10.63 -13.48
CA LYS A 188 24.01 11.53 -13.74
C LYS A 188 22.70 10.78 -13.58
N ILE A 189 22.01 11.00 -12.45
CA ILE A 189 20.66 10.52 -12.23
C ILE A 189 19.74 11.72 -12.04
N ASP A 190 18.59 11.69 -12.69
CA ASP A 190 17.53 12.67 -12.46
C ASP A 190 17.03 12.54 -11.02
N ASP A 191 17.19 13.60 -10.22
CA ASP A 191 16.71 13.67 -8.83
C ASP A 191 15.22 13.30 -8.73
N ARG A 192 14.41 13.55 -9.77
CA ARG A 192 12.98 13.20 -9.76
C ARG A 192 12.71 11.70 -9.81
N GLN A 193 13.72 10.88 -10.09
CA GLN A 193 13.66 9.41 -10.05
C GLN A 193 14.12 8.82 -8.72
N LEU A 194 14.79 9.60 -7.86
CA LEU A 194 15.30 9.14 -6.56
C LEU A 194 14.69 9.89 -5.37
N VAL A 195 14.29 11.14 -5.56
CA VAL A 195 13.80 12.03 -4.51
C VAL A 195 12.31 12.30 -4.67
N ARG A 196 11.55 11.89 -3.67
CA ARG A 196 10.11 12.14 -3.60
C ARG A 196 9.84 13.62 -3.33
N CYS A 197 8.92 14.23 -4.09
CA CYS A 197 8.43 15.57 -3.84
C CYS A 197 7.62 15.62 -2.53
N ARG A 198 7.49 16.82 -1.97
CA ARG A 198 6.72 17.07 -0.75
C ARG A 198 5.22 17.13 -1.03
#